data_AF-G1MGY2-F1
#
_entry.id   AF-G1MGY2-F1
#
_cell.length_a   1.000
_cell.length_b   1.000
_cell.length_c   1.000
_cell.angle_alpha   90.00
_cell.angle_beta   90.00
_cell.angle_gamma   90.00
#
_symmetry.space_group_name_H-M   'P 1'
#
loop_
_entity.id
_entity.type
_entity.pdbx_description
1 polymer ?
#
loop_
_entity_poly.entity_id
_entity_poly.type
_entity_poly.pdbx_seq_one_letter_code
_entity_poly.pdbx_strand_id
1 'polypeptide(L)'
;MEKGLALPQDCRDFLHSLRMRSKYALFLAFVVVVFVFIEKENKIISRVSDKLRQIPQPLVDANGTDPALILADNASLLSLSELDSAFTQLQGRLRNLSLQLGVEPAGEAESEEARAEAGEEEPPPPPGARPRRHVLLMATTRTGSSFVGEFFNQQGNIFYLFEPLWHIERTVSFEAGGANAAGSALVYRDVLKQLFLCDLYVLEHFISPLPEDHLTQFMFRRGSSRSLCEEPVCTPFVKKVFEKYHCKNRRCGPLNVTLAAEACRRKEHMALKAVRIRQLEFLQPLAEDPRLDLRVIQLVRDPRAVLASRMVAFAGKYEGWKKWLAEGQARLGEDEVQRLRGNCESIRLSAELGLRQPAWLRGRYMLVRYEDVARWPLRKAREMYRFAGIPLTAQVEDWIQRNTQAAQDGSGIYSTQKNSSEQFEKWRFSMPFKLAQVVQAACGPAMHLFGYRLARDAASLTNRSVSLLEERGTFWVTSATWKQSGCEEAGRTSREHSGSCWRERRRRKDQSLGGQMAACSAPRALLFEPHVE
;
A
#
# COMPACT_ATOMS: atom_id res chain seq x y z
N MET A 1 -26.09 57.21 -3.10
CA MET A 1 -24.96 56.78 -2.25
C MET A 1 -25.48 55.69 -1.35
N GLU A 2 -25.14 54.43 -1.62
CA GLU A 2 -25.20 53.36 -0.63
C GLU A 2 -24.18 52.30 -1.08
N LYS A 3 -23.03 52.27 -0.39
CA LYS A 3 -21.97 51.29 -0.60
C LYS A 3 -22.20 50.15 0.38
N GLY A 4 -22.56 48.97 -0.12
CA GLY A 4 -22.52 47.74 0.65
C GLY A 4 -21.07 47.34 0.93
N LEU A 5 -20.72 47.19 2.22
CA LEU A 5 -19.44 46.59 2.63
C LEU A 5 -19.50 45.08 2.39
N ALA A 6 -18.77 44.61 1.37
CA ALA A 6 -18.43 43.20 1.23
C ALA A 6 -17.33 42.82 2.23
N LEU A 7 -17.53 41.72 2.95
CA LEU A 7 -16.56 41.16 3.89
C LEU A 7 -15.33 40.61 3.10
N PRO A 8 -14.07 40.82 3.52
CA PRO A 8 -12.89 40.35 2.80
C PRO A 8 -12.83 38.82 2.70
N GLN A 9 -12.41 38.31 1.54
CA GLN A 9 -12.23 36.88 1.23
C GLN A 9 -11.40 36.15 2.31
N ASP A 10 -10.38 36.81 2.86
CA ASP A 10 -9.51 36.34 3.94
C ASP A 10 -10.26 35.92 5.22
N CYS A 11 -11.39 36.56 5.53
CA CYS A 11 -12.17 36.22 6.72
C CYS A 11 -13.00 34.95 6.52
N ARG A 12 -13.49 34.69 5.30
CA ARG A 12 -14.19 33.44 4.95
C ARG A 12 -13.24 32.25 4.92
N ASP A 13 -12.03 32.43 4.40
CA ASP A 13 -11.02 31.39 4.31
C ASP A 13 -10.41 31.05 5.69
N PHE A 14 -10.24 32.07 6.55
CA PHE A 14 -9.87 31.87 7.95
C PHE A 14 -10.96 31.11 8.73
N LEU A 15 -12.24 31.45 8.55
CA LEU A 15 -13.37 30.76 9.19
C LEU A 15 -13.56 29.32 8.68
N HIS A 16 -13.29 29.03 7.40
CA HIS A 16 -13.38 27.67 6.85
C HIS A 16 -12.21 26.78 7.31
N SER A 17 -10.99 27.34 7.37
CA SER A 17 -9.80 26.69 7.96
C SER A 17 -9.98 26.40 9.46
N LEU A 18 -10.58 27.33 10.20
CA LEU A 18 -11.00 27.13 11.60
C LEU A 18 -12.10 26.09 11.75
N ARG A 19 -13.06 26.02 10.82
CA ARG A 19 -14.16 25.02 10.86
C ARG A 19 -13.67 23.59 10.69
N MET A 20 -12.65 23.35 9.86
CA MET A 20 -12.03 22.02 9.73
C MET A 20 -11.06 21.71 10.87
N ARG A 21 -10.23 22.67 11.30
CA ARG A 21 -9.38 22.52 12.50
C ARG A 21 -10.21 22.26 13.77
N SER A 22 -11.37 22.90 13.90
CA SER A 22 -12.31 22.71 15.01
C SER A 22 -12.97 21.32 14.97
N LYS A 23 -13.34 20.80 13.78
CA LYS A 23 -13.87 19.43 13.64
C LYS A 23 -12.86 18.36 14.12
N TYR A 24 -11.59 18.51 13.78
CA TYR A 24 -10.56 17.58 14.25
C TYR A 24 -10.09 17.86 15.68
N ALA A 25 -10.12 19.12 16.15
CA ALA A 25 -9.80 19.46 17.54
C ALA A 25 -10.87 18.97 18.53
N LEU A 26 -12.16 19.06 18.17
CA LEU A 26 -13.26 18.49 18.95
C LEU A 26 -13.18 16.96 18.98
N PHE A 27 -12.86 16.33 17.85
CA PHE A 27 -12.65 14.89 17.80
C PHE A 27 -11.42 14.47 18.63
N LEU A 28 -10.32 15.22 18.58
CA LEU A 28 -9.12 14.95 19.37
C LEU A 28 -9.34 15.17 20.87
N ALA A 29 -10.05 16.24 21.26
CA ALA A 29 -10.45 16.45 22.64
C ALA A 29 -11.36 15.32 23.13
N PHE A 30 -12.30 14.86 22.30
CA PHE A 30 -13.15 13.72 22.62
C PHE A 30 -12.35 12.42 22.78
N VAL A 31 -11.41 12.12 21.88
CA VAL A 31 -10.54 10.94 21.97
C VAL A 31 -9.67 11.00 23.22
N VAL A 32 -9.02 12.14 23.51
CA VAL A 32 -8.20 12.31 24.72
C VAL A 32 -9.04 12.17 25.98
N VAL A 33 -10.25 12.77 26.03
CA VAL A 33 -11.15 12.63 27.17
C VAL A 33 -11.57 11.17 27.36
N VAL A 34 -12.00 10.48 26.30
CA VAL A 34 -12.38 9.06 26.37
C VAL A 34 -11.19 8.20 26.84
N PHE A 35 -9.98 8.44 26.34
CA PHE A 35 -8.80 7.70 26.80
C PHE A 35 -8.40 8.02 28.24
N VAL A 36 -8.51 9.28 28.69
CA VAL A 36 -8.29 9.65 30.10
C VAL A 36 -9.33 9.00 31.01
N PHE A 37 -10.59 8.88 30.56
CA PHE A 37 -11.61 8.15 31.29
C PHE A 37 -11.31 6.65 31.33
N ILE A 38 -10.92 6.02 30.22
CA ILE A 38 -10.52 4.60 30.18
C ILE A 38 -9.30 4.34 31.07
N GLU A 39 -8.30 5.22 31.05
CA GLU A 39 -7.10 5.09 31.88
C GLU A 39 -7.42 5.31 33.36
N LYS A 40 -8.32 6.24 33.69
CA LYS A 40 -8.82 6.47 35.04
C LYS A 40 -9.65 5.29 35.55
N GLU A 41 -10.50 4.70 34.71
CA GLU A 41 -11.27 3.49 35.04
C GLU A 41 -10.35 2.28 35.21
N ASN A 42 -9.36 2.09 34.34
CA ASN A 42 -8.35 1.03 34.49
C ASN A 42 -7.51 1.18 35.76
N LYS A 43 -7.19 2.42 36.17
CA LYS A 43 -6.46 2.72 37.41
C LYS A 43 -7.34 2.53 38.66
N ILE A 44 -8.65 2.70 38.52
CA ILE A 44 -9.64 2.37 39.56
C ILE A 44 -9.81 0.86 39.66
N ILE A 45 -9.95 0.14 38.54
CA ILE A 45 -10.05 -1.33 38.49
C ILE A 45 -8.78 -1.99 39.04
N SER A 46 -7.58 -1.46 38.73
CA SER A 46 -6.31 -1.89 39.33
C SER A 46 -6.31 -1.69 40.85
N ARG A 47 -6.72 -0.52 41.36
CA ARG A 47 -6.78 -0.25 42.80
C ARG A 47 -7.85 -1.07 43.53
N VAL A 48 -8.96 -1.36 42.88
CA VAL A 48 -10.05 -2.20 43.42
C VAL A 48 -9.64 -3.67 43.41
N SER A 49 -8.94 -4.14 42.36
CA SER A 49 -8.34 -5.46 42.27
C SER A 49 -7.25 -5.69 43.32
N ASP A 50 -6.39 -4.69 43.56
CA ASP A 50 -5.36 -4.77 44.61
C ASP A 50 -5.95 -4.76 46.02
N LYS A 51 -7.08 -4.06 46.23
CA LYS A 51 -7.84 -4.12 47.49
C LYS A 51 -8.61 -5.43 47.68
N LEU A 52 -9.16 -6.01 46.61
CA LEU A 52 -9.85 -7.31 46.66
C LEU A 52 -8.89 -8.47 46.94
N ARG A 53 -7.62 -8.39 46.50
CA ARG A 53 -6.58 -9.38 46.82
C ARG A 53 -6.13 -9.40 48.29
N GLN A 54 -6.47 -8.38 49.08
CA GLN A 54 -6.09 -8.28 50.50
C GLN A 54 -7.17 -8.77 51.47
N ILE A 55 -8.31 -9.25 50.97
CA ILE A 55 -9.39 -9.81 51.80
C ILE A 55 -9.17 -11.33 51.92
N PRO A 56 -8.95 -11.90 53.12
CA PRO A 56 -8.87 -13.35 53.29
C PRO A 56 -10.26 -13.98 53.09
N GLN A 57 -10.42 -14.84 52.09
CA GLN A 57 -11.63 -15.67 51.93
C GLN A 57 -11.51 -16.97 52.74
N PRO A 58 -12.53 -17.38 53.52
CA PRO A 58 -12.65 -18.73 54.02
C PRO A 58 -13.35 -19.66 53.01
N LEU A 59 -12.86 -20.90 52.95
CA LEU A 59 -13.38 -22.06 52.21
C LEU A 59 -14.82 -22.41 52.61
N VAL A 60 -15.72 -22.64 51.64
CA VAL A 60 -16.73 -23.73 51.64
C VAL A 60 -17.19 -24.05 50.21
N ASP A 61 -17.19 -25.35 49.89
CA ASP A 61 -17.74 -26.01 48.70
C ASP A 61 -19.28 -25.99 48.63
N ALA A 62 -19.87 -25.87 47.44
CA ALA A 62 -21.10 -26.59 47.06
C ALA A 62 -21.43 -26.48 45.56
N ASN A 63 -21.66 -27.65 44.98
CA ASN A 63 -22.15 -27.95 43.63
C ASN A 63 -23.45 -27.21 43.26
N GLY A 64 -23.49 -26.61 42.07
CA GLY A 64 -24.69 -26.08 41.42
C GLY A 64 -24.38 -25.62 39.99
N THR A 65 -24.96 -26.30 39.01
CA THR A 65 -24.79 -26.14 37.56
C THR A 65 -25.15 -24.75 37.03
N ASP A 66 -24.19 -24.09 36.36
CA ASP A 66 -24.43 -23.17 35.24
C ASP A 66 -23.13 -23.00 34.40
N PRO A 67 -23.00 -23.54 33.17
CA PRO A 67 -21.82 -23.29 32.35
C PRO A 67 -22.05 -22.10 31.41
N ALA A 68 -22.27 -20.92 31.99
CA ALA A 68 -22.17 -19.65 31.27
C ALA A 68 -21.06 -18.81 31.91
N LEU A 69 -19.80 -19.21 31.69
CA LEU A 69 -18.60 -18.36 31.84
C LEU A 69 -17.34 -19.14 31.41
N ILE A 70 -17.24 -19.45 30.11
CA ILE A 70 -15.92 -19.66 29.50
C ILE A 70 -15.40 -18.28 29.11
N LEU A 71 -14.36 -17.84 29.81
CA LEU A 71 -13.52 -16.70 29.47
C LEU A 71 -12.99 -16.89 28.04
N ALA A 72 -13.62 -16.19 27.09
CA ALA A 72 -13.12 -16.06 25.73
C ALA A 72 -12.25 -14.79 25.66
N ASP A 73 -10.94 -14.98 25.58
CA ASP A 73 -10.00 -14.00 25.03
C ASP A 73 -10.35 -13.78 23.55
N ASN A 74 -11.27 -12.85 23.27
CA ASN A 74 -11.65 -12.39 21.93
C ASN A 74 -12.18 -10.95 21.97
N ALA A 75 -11.40 -10.05 22.59
CA ALA A 75 -11.65 -8.61 22.54
C ALA A 75 -10.91 -7.97 21.36
N SER A 76 -11.43 -8.13 20.13
CA SER A 76 -10.92 -7.33 18.99
C SER A 76 -11.88 -7.08 17.83
N LEU A 77 -13.18 -7.43 17.94
CA LEU A 77 -14.16 -7.10 16.88
C LEU A 77 -15.48 -6.54 17.42
N LEU A 78 -15.92 -6.99 18.60
CA LEU A 78 -17.15 -6.48 19.23
C LEU A 78 -17.05 -5.00 19.65
N SER A 79 -15.87 -4.56 20.10
CA SER A 79 -15.69 -3.16 20.54
C SER A 79 -15.73 -2.15 19.38
N LEU A 80 -15.52 -2.59 18.14
CA LEU A 80 -15.59 -1.72 16.95
C LEU A 80 -17.04 -1.53 16.51
N SER A 81 -17.88 -2.58 16.54
CA SER A 81 -19.31 -2.45 16.26
C SER A 81 -20.06 -1.66 17.33
N GLU A 82 -19.65 -1.77 18.59
CA GLU A 82 -20.20 -0.98 19.68
C GLU A 82 -19.84 0.52 19.54
N LEU A 83 -18.63 0.82 19.06
CA LEU A 83 -18.22 2.20 18.75
C LEU A 83 -19.02 2.81 17.60
N ASP A 84 -19.30 2.03 16.56
CA ASP A 84 -20.04 2.47 15.37
C ASP A 84 -21.53 2.72 15.70
N SER A 85 -22.11 1.86 16.53
CA SER A 85 -23.46 2.06 17.08
C SER A 85 -23.53 3.29 17.97
N ALA A 86 -22.54 3.49 18.85
CA ALA A 86 -22.46 4.68 19.70
C ALA A 86 -22.28 5.97 18.88
N PHE A 87 -21.50 5.92 17.79
CA PHE A 87 -21.29 7.05 16.89
C PHE A 87 -22.58 7.43 16.15
N THR A 88 -23.32 6.43 15.64
CA THR A 88 -24.61 6.64 14.95
C THR A 88 -25.64 7.25 15.90
N GLN A 89 -25.68 6.79 17.15
CA GLN A 89 -26.57 7.33 18.17
C GLN A 89 -26.21 8.77 18.57
N LEU A 90 -24.91 9.11 18.63
CA LEU A 90 -24.43 10.46 18.88
C LEU A 90 -24.76 11.41 17.73
N GLN A 91 -24.64 10.94 16.48
CA GLN A 91 -25.00 11.70 15.28
C GLN A 91 -26.51 12.01 15.23
N GLY A 92 -27.36 11.06 15.66
CA GLY A 92 -28.80 11.28 15.83
C GLY A 92 -29.11 12.31 16.91
N ARG A 93 -28.42 12.26 18.06
CA ARG A 93 -28.58 13.26 19.15
C ARG A 93 -28.13 14.65 18.74
N LEU A 94 -27.05 14.77 17.98
CA LEU A 94 -26.56 16.04 17.43
C LEU A 94 -27.54 16.64 16.42
N ARG A 95 -28.19 15.81 15.57
CA ARG A 95 -29.27 16.26 14.68
C ARG A 95 -30.47 16.81 15.46
N ASN A 96 -30.91 16.12 16.52
CA ASN A 96 -32.00 16.60 17.38
C ASN A 96 -31.63 17.90 18.12
N LEU A 97 -30.37 18.05 18.53
CA LEU A 97 -29.88 19.27 19.18
C LEU A 97 -29.82 20.45 18.21
N SER A 98 -29.43 20.22 16.95
CA SER A 98 -29.46 21.23 15.89
C SER A 98 -30.88 21.72 15.59
N LEU A 99 -31.87 20.82 15.61
CA LEU A 99 -33.29 21.16 15.46
C LEU A 99 -33.84 21.96 16.65
N GLN A 100 -33.41 21.65 17.88
CA GLN A 100 -33.83 22.39 19.08
C GLN A 100 -33.21 23.79 19.20
N LEU A 101 -32.08 24.03 18.55
CA LEU A 101 -31.37 25.32 18.56
C LEU A 101 -31.79 26.25 17.42
N GLY A 102 -32.81 25.89 16.63
CA GLY A 102 -33.32 26.73 15.53
C GLY A 102 -32.29 26.97 14.41
N VAL A 103 -31.28 26.11 14.30
CA VAL A 103 -30.30 26.15 13.21
C VAL A 103 -30.83 25.26 12.10
N GLU A 104 -31.69 25.83 11.26
CA GLU A 104 -32.16 25.18 10.05
C GLU A 104 -30.96 24.90 9.11
N PRO A 105 -30.77 23.65 8.64
CA PRO A 105 -29.87 23.40 7.53
C PRO A 105 -30.47 24.05 6.27
N ALA A 106 -29.65 24.83 5.55
CA ALA A 106 -30.05 25.40 4.28
C ALA A 106 -30.43 24.29 3.28
N GLY A 107 -31.74 24.09 3.11
CA GLY A 107 -32.43 23.70 1.87
C GLY A 107 -32.06 22.38 1.20
N GLU A 108 -32.57 21.27 1.73
CA GLU A 108 -32.93 20.08 0.94
C GLU A 108 -34.37 19.68 1.31
N ALA A 109 -35.35 20.52 1.00
CA ALA A 109 -36.76 20.18 1.22
C ALA A 109 -37.76 20.99 0.39
N GLU A 110 -37.44 21.41 -0.84
CA GLU A 110 -38.46 21.82 -1.82
C GLU A 110 -37.97 21.45 -3.23
N SER A 111 -38.21 20.20 -3.65
CA SER A 111 -38.33 19.76 -5.06
C SER A 111 -38.39 18.23 -5.17
N GLU A 112 -39.31 17.58 -4.46
CA GLU A 112 -39.61 16.15 -4.71
C GLU A 112 -40.76 15.94 -5.71
N GLU A 113 -41.46 16.98 -6.16
CA GLU A 113 -42.52 16.85 -7.18
C GLU A 113 -42.15 17.42 -8.57
N ALA A 114 -40.91 17.87 -8.77
CA ALA A 114 -40.44 18.42 -10.06
C ALA A 114 -39.24 17.66 -10.70
N ARG A 115 -38.83 16.52 -10.14
CA ARG A 115 -37.65 15.75 -10.61
C ARG A 115 -37.98 14.54 -11.50
N ALA A 116 -39.16 14.51 -12.10
CA ALA A 116 -39.50 13.48 -13.09
C ALA A 116 -38.90 13.73 -14.50
N GLU A 117 -38.30 14.89 -14.77
CA GLU A 117 -37.76 15.22 -16.09
C GLU A 117 -36.41 15.95 -16.01
N ALA A 118 -35.33 15.24 -15.66
CA ALA A 118 -33.94 15.54 -16.06
C ALA A 118 -32.97 14.57 -15.35
N GLY A 119 -32.98 13.30 -15.75
CA GLY A 119 -31.93 12.36 -15.41
C GLY A 119 -30.75 12.55 -16.36
N GLU A 120 -29.77 13.38 -16.00
CA GLU A 120 -28.42 13.20 -16.55
C GLU A 120 -27.76 12.05 -15.79
N GLU A 121 -28.02 10.83 -16.25
CA GLU A 121 -27.14 9.69 -15.98
C GLU A 121 -25.74 10.06 -16.49
N GLU A 122 -24.72 9.92 -15.63
CA GLU A 122 -23.35 9.81 -16.12
C GLU A 122 -23.34 8.70 -17.18
N PRO A 123 -22.86 8.97 -18.40
CA PRO A 123 -22.95 8.01 -19.48
C PRO A 123 -22.22 6.72 -19.04
N PRO A 124 -22.84 5.54 -19.23
CA PRO A 124 -22.20 4.29 -18.88
C PRO A 124 -20.84 4.21 -19.60
N PRO A 125 -19.80 3.69 -18.93
CA PRO A 125 -18.49 3.58 -19.54
C PRO A 125 -18.63 2.82 -20.86
N PRO A 126 -17.95 3.29 -21.94
CA PRO A 126 -18.18 2.76 -23.27
C PRO A 126 -18.01 1.23 -23.24
N PRO A 127 -18.89 0.47 -23.91
CA PRO A 127 -18.84 -0.99 -23.90
C PRO A 127 -17.45 -1.44 -24.38
N GLY A 128 -16.64 -1.98 -23.47
CA GLY A 128 -15.24 -2.35 -23.71
C GLY A 128 -14.19 -1.55 -22.92
N ALA A 129 -14.56 -0.54 -22.13
CA ALA A 129 -13.63 0.14 -21.22
C ALA A 129 -13.13 -0.85 -20.16
N ARG A 130 -11.83 -1.16 -20.21
CA ARG A 130 -11.20 -2.03 -19.21
C ARG A 130 -11.29 -1.37 -17.83
N PRO A 131 -11.61 -2.12 -16.76
CA PRO A 131 -11.71 -1.55 -15.42
C PRO A 131 -10.38 -0.94 -14.97
N ARG A 132 -10.45 0.26 -14.40
CA ARG A 132 -9.30 1.00 -13.87
C ARG A 132 -8.70 0.27 -12.68
N ARG A 133 -7.44 -0.15 -12.80
CA ARG A 133 -6.68 -0.80 -11.71
C ARG A 133 -6.02 0.25 -10.81
N HIS A 134 -6.09 0.03 -9.50
CA HIS A 134 -5.51 0.91 -8.48
C HIS A 134 -4.45 0.14 -7.71
N VAL A 135 -3.18 0.44 -7.92
CA VAL A 135 -2.06 -0.28 -7.30
C VAL A 135 -1.52 0.50 -6.11
N LEU A 136 -1.45 -0.12 -4.94
CA LEU A 136 -0.73 0.42 -3.79
C LEU A 136 0.56 -0.37 -3.58
N LEU A 137 1.70 0.25 -3.84
CA LEU A 137 3.00 -0.25 -3.40
C LEU A 137 3.22 0.17 -1.93
N MET A 138 2.79 -0.70 -1.03
CA MET A 138 2.93 -0.55 0.42
C MET A 138 4.30 -1.05 0.87
N ALA A 139 5.07 -0.22 1.56
CA ALA A 139 6.42 -0.58 1.97
C ALA A 139 6.83 0.15 3.25
N THR A 140 8.07 -0.03 3.69
CA THR A 140 8.69 0.85 4.70
C THR A 140 9.96 1.50 4.16
N THR A 141 10.42 2.58 4.81
CA THR A 141 11.60 3.33 4.36
C THR A 141 12.84 2.42 4.34
N ARG A 142 13.60 2.49 3.22
CA ARG A 142 14.81 1.69 2.90
C ARG A 142 14.60 0.22 2.51
N THR A 143 13.36 -0.18 2.20
CA THR A 143 13.05 -1.51 1.62
C THR A 143 13.33 -1.63 0.12
N GLY A 144 13.76 -0.56 -0.56
CA GLY A 144 13.95 -0.56 -2.02
C GLY A 144 12.71 -0.18 -2.82
N SER A 145 11.63 0.27 -2.16
CA SER A 145 10.38 0.68 -2.79
C SER A 145 10.52 1.78 -3.84
N SER A 146 11.54 2.64 -3.76
CA SER A 146 11.80 3.61 -4.84
C SER A 146 12.21 2.93 -6.14
N PHE A 147 12.98 1.85 -6.11
CA PHE A 147 13.35 1.09 -7.32
C PHE A 147 12.16 0.30 -7.85
N VAL A 148 11.43 -0.41 -6.97
CA VAL A 148 10.24 -1.18 -7.35
C VAL A 148 9.13 -0.28 -7.89
N GLY A 149 8.94 0.90 -7.30
CA GLY A 149 7.95 1.88 -7.75
C GLY A 149 8.20 2.39 -9.16
N GLU A 150 9.47 2.38 -9.63
CA GLU A 150 9.78 2.75 -11.00
C GLU A 150 9.20 1.78 -12.02
N PHE A 151 8.96 0.51 -11.68
CA PHE A 151 8.29 -0.41 -12.60
C PHE A 151 6.97 0.21 -13.09
N PHE A 152 6.15 0.73 -12.17
CA PHE A 152 4.90 1.42 -12.48
C PHE A 152 5.09 2.84 -13.02
N ASN A 153 6.09 3.59 -12.52
CA ASN A 153 6.35 4.97 -12.94
C ASN A 153 6.76 5.10 -14.42
N GLN A 154 7.36 4.04 -14.98
CA GLN A 154 7.84 4.03 -16.37
C GLN A 154 6.74 3.68 -17.37
N GLN A 155 5.59 3.21 -16.90
CA GLN A 155 4.45 2.85 -17.72
C GLN A 155 3.61 4.07 -18.08
N GLY A 156 3.47 4.35 -19.38
CA GLY A 156 2.77 5.54 -19.86
C GLY A 156 1.28 5.62 -19.52
N ASN A 157 0.57 4.50 -19.33
CA ASN A 157 -0.87 4.49 -19.03
C ASN A 157 -1.21 4.48 -17.52
N ILE A 158 -0.20 4.56 -16.63
CA ILE A 158 -0.38 4.64 -15.19
C ILE A 158 -0.14 6.08 -14.71
N PHE A 159 -1.07 6.62 -13.91
CA PHE A 159 -0.80 7.81 -13.09
C PHE A 159 -0.05 7.39 -11.82
N TYR A 160 1.26 7.61 -11.77
CA TYR A 160 2.09 7.21 -10.62
C TYR A 160 2.39 8.40 -9.71
N LEU A 161 2.16 8.25 -8.40
CA LEU A 161 2.58 9.21 -7.38
C LEU A 161 3.58 8.61 -6.38
N PHE A 162 4.71 9.30 -6.25
CA PHE A 162 5.76 8.97 -5.29
C PHE A 162 5.48 9.58 -3.91
N GLU A 163 5.19 8.75 -2.91
CA GLU A 163 5.03 9.13 -1.50
C GLU A 163 4.15 10.36 -1.23
N PRO A 164 2.92 10.44 -1.76
CA PRO A 164 2.05 11.60 -1.56
C PRO A 164 1.72 11.85 -0.07
N LEU A 165 1.74 10.79 0.76
CA LEU A 165 1.50 10.87 2.20
C LEU A 165 2.61 11.58 3.01
N TRP A 166 3.71 11.99 2.37
CA TRP A 166 4.79 12.73 3.04
C TRP A 166 4.32 14.05 3.65
N HIS A 167 3.44 14.77 2.94
CA HIS A 167 2.89 16.06 3.40
C HIS A 167 2.06 15.90 4.67
N ILE A 168 1.37 14.77 4.81
CA ILE A 168 0.48 14.50 5.94
C ILE A 168 1.30 14.27 7.20
N GLU A 169 2.40 13.50 7.15
CA GLU A 169 3.28 13.25 8.31
C GLU A 169 3.84 14.55 8.91
N ARG A 170 4.18 15.53 8.06
CA ARG A 170 4.75 16.80 8.51
C ARG A 170 3.73 17.68 9.23
N THR A 171 2.45 17.56 8.89
CA THR A 171 1.36 18.40 9.40
C THR A 171 0.63 17.72 10.56
N VAL A 172 0.53 16.39 10.52
CA VAL A 172 -0.11 15.54 11.54
C VAL A 172 1.00 14.98 12.46
N SER A 173 1.60 15.86 13.25
CA SER A 173 2.50 15.47 14.34
C SER A 173 1.72 15.44 15.65
N PHE A 174 1.26 14.28 16.06
CA PHE A 174 0.67 14.08 17.39
C PHE A 174 1.79 13.89 18.44
N GLU A 175 1.68 14.59 19.57
CA GLU A 175 2.63 14.57 20.70
C GLU A 175 2.95 13.15 21.18
N ALA A 176 4.21 12.85 21.48
CA ALA A 176 4.69 11.49 21.73
C ALA A 176 3.93 10.73 22.84
N GLY A 177 3.00 9.84 22.46
CA GLY A 177 2.32 8.92 23.37
C GLY A 177 1.16 8.16 22.70
N GLY A 178 1.37 6.88 22.36
CA GLY A 178 0.35 5.83 22.19
C GLY A 178 -0.82 6.00 21.20
N ALA A 179 -1.66 7.02 21.35
CA ALA A 179 -2.92 7.25 20.62
C ALA A 179 -2.73 7.71 19.15
N ASN A 180 -1.48 7.92 18.74
CA ASN A 180 -1.12 8.67 17.53
C ASN A 180 -1.05 7.84 16.25
N ALA A 181 -0.80 6.54 16.38
CA ALA A 181 -0.57 5.68 15.22
C ALA A 181 -1.89 5.32 14.50
N ALA A 182 -2.95 5.08 15.27
CA ALA A 182 -4.28 4.78 14.73
C ALA A 182 -4.91 6.03 14.09
N GLY A 183 -4.84 7.19 14.76
CA GLY A 183 -5.35 8.45 14.21
C GLY A 183 -4.69 8.83 12.88
N SER A 184 -3.36 8.76 12.80
CA SER A 184 -2.63 9.00 11.54
C SER A 184 -2.99 7.98 10.46
N ALA A 185 -3.25 6.72 10.83
CA ALA A 185 -3.62 5.69 9.86
C ALA A 185 -4.99 5.96 9.21
N LEU A 186 -5.97 6.48 9.96
CA LEU A 186 -7.27 6.90 9.42
C LEU A 186 -7.12 8.06 8.43
N VAL A 187 -6.33 9.07 8.78
CA VAL A 187 -6.06 10.19 7.85
C VAL A 187 -5.36 9.70 6.59
N TYR A 188 -4.35 8.83 6.72
CA TYR A 188 -3.67 8.27 5.56
C TYR A 188 -4.61 7.43 4.68
N ARG A 189 -5.50 6.63 5.27
CA ARG A 189 -6.53 5.86 4.58
C ARG A 189 -7.43 6.79 3.75
N ASP A 190 -7.96 7.84 4.36
CA ASP A 190 -8.91 8.75 3.70
C ASP A 190 -8.25 9.54 2.58
N VAL A 191 -7.01 10.01 2.79
CA VAL A 191 -6.22 10.63 1.73
C VAL A 191 -5.94 9.66 0.59
N LEU A 192 -5.55 8.42 0.87
CA LEU A 192 -5.33 7.41 -0.18
C LEU A 192 -6.59 7.15 -0.99
N LYS A 193 -7.76 7.07 -0.34
CA LYS A 193 -9.05 6.91 -1.02
C LYS A 193 -9.31 8.05 -2.00
N GLN A 194 -9.17 9.30 -1.56
CA GLN A 194 -9.36 10.46 -2.44
C GLN A 194 -8.36 10.48 -3.60
N LEU A 195 -7.09 10.19 -3.31
CA LEU A 195 -6.06 10.11 -4.35
C LEU A 195 -6.40 9.04 -5.39
N PHE A 196 -6.80 7.83 -4.98
CA PHE A 196 -7.18 6.78 -5.93
C PHE A 196 -8.39 7.15 -6.81
N LEU A 197 -9.27 8.02 -6.31
CA LEU A 197 -10.38 8.60 -7.07
C LEU A 197 -9.97 9.85 -7.89
N CYS A 198 -8.66 10.12 -8.01
CA CYS A 198 -8.10 11.30 -8.67
C CYS A 198 -8.55 12.65 -8.07
N ASP A 199 -8.95 12.68 -6.79
CA ASP A 199 -9.09 13.92 -6.02
C ASP A 199 -7.75 14.26 -5.35
N LEU A 200 -6.96 15.11 -6.03
CA LEU A 200 -5.66 15.56 -5.54
C LEU A 200 -5.75 16.82 -4.66
N TYR A 201 -6.91 17.51 -4.63
CA TYR A 201 -7.10 18.71 -3.81
C TYR A 201 -6.98 18.41 -2.31
N VAL A 202 -7.25 17.16 -1.92
CA VAL A 202 -7.03 16.67 -0.55
C VAL A 202 -5.60 16.96 -0.04
N LEU A 203 -4.60 16.99 -0.93
CA LEU A 203 -3.21 17.25 -0.56
C LEU A 203 -2.93 18.70 -0.19
N GLU A 204 -3.68 19.66 -0.73
CA GLU A 204 -3.40 21.10 -0.57
C GLU A 204 -3.37 21.50 0.91
N HIS A 205 -4.29 20.94 1.70
CA HIS A 205 -4.38 21.12 3.16
C HIS A 205 -3.12 20.71 3.93
N PHE A 206 -2.26 19.88 3.33
CA PHE A 206 -1.06 19.36 3.98
C PHE A 206 0.24 19.93 3.38
N ILE A 207 0.15 20.69 2.28
CA ILE A 207 1.32 21.30 1.63
C ILE A 207 1.62 22.64 2.32
N SER A 208 2.90 22.85 2.60
CA SER A 208 3.39 24.08 3.23
C SER A 208 4.53 24.68 2.39
N PRO A 209 4.42 25.95 1.96
CA PRO A 209 3.27 26.87 2.07
C PRO A 209 2.00 26.34 1.38
N LEU A 210 0.83 26.85 1.81
CA LEU A 210 -0.46 26.50 1.23
C LEU A 210 -0.46 26.85 -0.27
N PRO A 211 -1.01 26.00 -1.15
CA PRO A 211 -1.16 26.33 -2.55
C PRO A 211 -2.06 27.57 -2.76
N GLU A 212 -1.67 28.45 -3.68
CA GLU A 212 -2.45 29.61 -4.12
C GLU A 212 -3.01 29.31 -5.51
N ASP A 213 -4.32 29.47 -5.72
CA ASP A 213 -5.00 29.11 -6.98
C ASP A 213 -4.64 27.70 -7.48
N HIS A 214 -4.54 26.75 -6.56
CA HIS A 214 -4.12 25.36 -6.81
C HIS A 214 -2.69 25.20 -7.36
N LEU A 215 -1.85 26.24 -7.29
CA LEU A 215 -0.45 26.23 -7.69
C LEU A 215 0.46 25.99 -6.49
N THR A 216 1.43 25.08 -6.64
CA THR A 216 2.43 24.81 -5.60
C THR A 216 3.83 24.54 -6.15
N GLN A 217 4.83 25.07 -5.46
CA GLN A 217 6.26 24.84 -5.72
C GLN A 217 6.85 23.71 -4.85
N PHE A 218 6.05 23.19 -3.90
CA PHE A 218 6.54 22.38 -2.78
C PHE A 218 6.06 20.92 -2.81
N MET A 219 5.58 20.43 -3.96
CA MET A 219 5.19 19.03 -4.09
C MET A 219 6.38 18.08 -3.87
N PHE A 220 6.34 17.31 -2.79
CA PHE A 220 7.45 16.46 -2.34
C PHE A 220 7.94 15.54 -3.46
N ARG A 221 9.22 15.67 -3.81
CA ARG A 221 9.89 14.85 -4.82
C ARG A 221 9.07 14.71 -6.13
N ARG A 222 8.39 15.76 -6.59
CA ARG A 222 7.63 15.80 -7.86
C ARG A 222 8.37 15.12 -9.01
N GLY A 223 9.67 15.40 -9.18
CA GLY A 223 10.53 14.76 -10.19
C GLY A 223 10.69 13.23 -10.12
N SER A 224 10.15 12.57 -9.09
CA SER A 224 10.08 11.10 -8.96
C SER A 224 8.73 10.54 -9.42
N SER A 225 7.77 11.40 -9.79
CA SER A 225 6.48 11.02 -10.38
C SER A 225 6.47 11.49 -11.83
N ARG A 226 6.69 10.59 -12.79
CA ARG A 226 6.74 10.94 -14.21
C ARG A 226 5.44 11.61 -14.67
N SER A 227 4.30 11.16 -14.15
CA SER A 227 2.97 11.72 -14.43
C SER A 227 2.79 13.18 -13.99
N LEU A 228 3.63 13.69 -13.08
CA LEU A 228 3.64 15.11 -12.67
C LEU A 228 4.63 15.98 -13.45
N CYS A 229 5.39 15.35 -14.35
CA CYS A 229 6.46 15.94 -15.15
C CYS A 229 6.23 15.76 -16.65
N GLU A 230 5.02 15.36 -17.06
CA GLU A 230 4.59 15.26 -18.44
C GLU A 230 3.43 16.23 -18.72
N GLU A 231 3.14 16.45 -20.00
CA GLU A 231 2.01 17.30 -20.39
C GLU A 231 0.67 16.67 -19.96
N PRO A 232 -0.33 17.47 -19.54
CA PRO A 232 -0.29 18.94 -19.41
C PRO A 232 0.17 19.45 -18.04
N VAL A 233 0.60 18.56 -17.12
CA VAL A 233 0.95 18.93 -15.74
C VAL A 233 2.27 19.72 -15.68
N CYS A 234 3.19 19.44 -16.61
CA CYS A 234 4.43 20.18 -16.77
C CYS A 234 4.18 21.50 -17.51
N THR A 235 3.67 22.50 -16.81
CA THR A 235 3.43 23.84 -17.36
C THR A 235 4.73 24.54 -17.78
N PRO A 236 4.67 25.56 -18.66
CA PRO A 236 5.85 26.33 -19.05
C PRO A 236 6.62 26.91 -17.86
N PHE A 237 7.95 26.86 -17.94
CA PHE A 237 8.84 27.37 -16.90
C PHE A 237 8.62 28.87 -16.63
N VAL A 238 8.45 29.23 -15.36
CA VAL A 238 8.31 30.62 -14.91
C VAL A 238 9.65 31.10 -14.32
N LYS A 239 10.22 32.17 -14.90
CA LYS A 239 11.46 32.77 -14.39
C LYS A 239 11.27 33.27 -12.95
N LYS A 240 12.30 33.16 -12.11
CA LYS A 240 12.36 33.61 -10.70
C LYS A 240 11.50 32.81 -9.71
N VAL A 241 10.83 31.74 -10.14
CA VAL A 241 10.15 30.81 -9.23
C VAL A 241 11.09 29.66 -8.88
N PHE A 242 11.36 29.46 -7.58
CA PHE A 242 12.20 28.36 -7.11
C PHE A 242 11.35 27.12 -6.79
N GLU A 243 11.51 26.07 -7.58
CA GLU A 243 10.93 24.76 -7.27
C GLU A 243 11.94 23.87 -6.56
N LYS A 244 11.68 23.62 -5.27
CA LYS A 244 12.52 22.74 -4.44
C LYS A 244 12.64 21.34 -5.03
N TYR A 245 11.58 20.84 -5.67
CA TYR A 245 11.50 19.48 -6.21
C TYR A 245 11.23 19.50 -7.72
N HIS A 246 12.14 20.10 -8.49
CA HIS A 246 12.01 20.18 -9.94
C HIS A 246 12.01 18.81 -10.65
N CYS A 247 11.41 18.78 -11.85
CA CYS A 247 11.48 17.63 -12.76
C CYS A 247 12.88 17.49 -13.36
N LYS A 248 13.41 16.26 -13.43
CA LYS A 248 14.82 16.02 -13.81
C LYS A 248 15.12 16.35 -15.28
N ASN A 249 14.19 15.99 -16.17
CA ASN A 249 14.40 16.01 -17.63
C ASN A 249 13.62 17.13 -18.32
N ARG A 250 12.87 17.94 -17.57
CA ARG A 250 12.02 19.02 -18.09
C ARG A 250 11.99 20.18 -17.10
N ARG A 251 12.03 21.40 -17.62
CA ARG A 251 11.79 22.61 -16.83
C ARG A 251 10.30 22.88 -16.83
N CYS A 252 9.62 22.39 -15.81
CA CYS A 252 8.23 22.71 -15.56
C CYS A 252 8.14 23.98 -14.72
N GLY A 253 7.05 24.74 -14.85
CA GLY A 253 6.61 25.73 -13.88
C GLY A 253 5.89 25.07 -12.69
N PRO A 254 5.40 25.87 -11.73
CA PRO A 254 4.74 25.38 -10.53
C PRO A 254 3.66 24.35 -10.84
N LEU A 255 3.55 23.34 -9.97
CA LEU A 255 2.58 22.28 -10.15
C LEU A 255 1.17 22.85 -9.94
N ASN A 256 0.34 22.76 -10.97
CA ASN A 256 -1.10 23.00 -10.86
C ASN A 256 -1.80 21.70 -10.46
N VAL A 257 -2.44 21.68 -9.28
CA VAL A 257 -3.12 20.50 -8.72
C VAL A 257 -4.34 20.12 -9.56
N THR A 258 -5.08 21.08 -10.10
CA THR A 258 -6.19 20.83 -11.03
C THR A 258 -5.72 20.08 -12.28
N LEU A 259 -4.67 20.56 -12.94
CA LEU A 259 -4.11 19.87 -14.12
C LEU A 259 -3.62 18.46 -13.79
N ALA A 260 -3.05 18.26 -12.60
CA ALA A 260 -2.64 16.94 -12.12
C ALA A 260 -3.84 16.01 -11.87
N ALA A 261 -4.93 16.51 -11.29
CA ALA A 261 -6.17 15.75 -11.07
C ALA A 261 -6.81 15.34 -12.39
N GLU A 262 -6.90 16.24 -13.36
CA GLU A 262 -7.39 15.92 -14.70
C GLU A 262 -6.50 14.91 -15.43
N ALA A 263 -5.18 15.08 -15.34
CA ALA A 263 -4.23 14.14 -15.92
C ALA A 263 -4.36 12.75 -15.28
N CYS A 264 -4.62 12.68 -13.97
CA CYS A 264 -4.97 11.44 -13.30
C CYS A 264 -6.21 10.82 -13.93
N ARG A 265 -7.33 11.55 -14.04
CA ARG A 265 -8.58 11.02 -14.62
C ARG A 265 -8.39 10.44 -16.02
N ARG A 266 -7.54 11.07 -16.85
CA ARG A 266 -7.23 10.62 -18.22
C ARG A 266 -6.37 9.35 -18.32
N LYS A 267 -5.64 8.95 -17.28
CA LYS A 267 -4.85 7.70 -17.30
C LYS A 267 -5.77 6.48 -17.10
N GLU A 268 -5.40 5.36 -17.70
CA GLU A 268 -6.17 4.10 -17.59
C GLU A 268 -6.08 3.49 -16.20
N HIS A 269 -4.97 3.73 -15.49
CA HIS A 269 -4.65 3.09 -14.22
C HIS A 269 -4.00 4.08 -13.25
N MET A 270 -3.93 3.71 -11.97
CA MET A 270 -3.27 4.51 -10.95
C MET A 270 -2.36 3.66 -10.07
N ALA A 271 -1.20 4.19 -9.70
CA ALA A 271 -0.27 3.54 -8.79
C ALA A 271 0.28 4.52 -7.75
N LEU A 272 0.22 4.15 -6.48
CA LEU A 272 0.71 4.94 -5.37
C LEU A 272 1.82 4.18 -4.64
N LYS A 273 2.93 4.85 -4.37
CA LYS A 273 3.96 4.33 -3.46
C LYS A 273 3.77 4.94 -2.08
N ALA A 274 3.56 4.13 -1.05
CA ALA A 274 3.40 4.60 0.33
C ALA A 274 4.33 3.86 1.30
N VAL A 275 5.07 4.62 2.11
CA VAL A 275 5.97 4.07 3.15
C VAL A 275 5.46 4.28 4.59
N ARG A 276 4.27 4.90 4.71
CA ARG A 276 3.67 5.37 5.97
C ARG A 276 2.48 4.53 6.42
N ILE A 277 1.95 3.68 5.54
CA ILE A 277 0.97 2.66 5.89
C ILE A 277 1.73 1.43 6.39
N ARG A 278 1.51 1.05 7.65
CA ARG A 278 2.18 -0.10 8.27
C ARG A 278 1.25 -1.28 8.56
N GLN A 279 -0.05 -1.00 8.66
CA GLN A 279 -1.10 -1.95 9.04
C GLN A 279 -2.07 -2.06 7.88
N LEU A 280 -2.27 -3.28 7.42
CA LEU A 280 -3.03 -3.60 6.20
C LEU A 280 -4.53 -3.53 6.46
N GLU A 281 -4.95 -3.72 7.72
CA GLU A 281 -6.33 -3.67 8.22
C GLU A 281 -7.01 -2.35 7.85
N PHE A 282 -6.29 -1.22 7.93
CA PHE A 282 -6.84 0.10 7.62
C PHE A 282 -7.20 0.29 6.14
N LEU A 283 -6.74 -0.59 5.25
CA LEU A 283 -7.06 -0.53 3.84
C LEU A 283 -8.37 -1.27 3.49
N GLN A 284 -8.99 -1.98 4.44
CA GLN A 284 -10.24 -2.69 4.19
C GLN A 284 -11.33 -1.79 3.56
N PRO A 285 -11.60 -0.56 4.06
CA PRO A 285 -12.61 0.31 3.44
C PRO A 285 -12.27 0.75 2.01
N LEU A 286 -10.99 0.72 1.60
CA LEU A 286 -10.60 1.01 0.22
C LEU A 286 -10.71 -0.23 -0.66
N ALA A 287 -10.46 -1.41 -0.11
CA ALA A 287 -10.60 -2.67 -0.82
C ALA A 287 -12.06 -3.06 -1.08
N GLU A 288 -12.97 -2.67 -0.19
CA GLU A 288 -14.41 -2.92 -0.30
C GLU A 288 -15.16 -1.82 -1.08
N ASP A 289 -14.55 -0.65 -1.33
CA ASP A 289 -15.19 0.42 -2.10
C ASP A 289 -15.41 -0.03 -3.55
N PRO A 290 -16.66 -0.06 -4.05
CA PRO A 290 -16.98 -0.58 -5.38
C PRO A 290 -16.39 0.26 -6.51
N ARG A 291 -15.99 1.52 -6.24
CA ARG A 291 -15.33 2.40 -7.21
C ARG A 291 -13.85 2.07 -7.38
N LEU A 292 -13.27 1.27 -6.47
CA LEU A 292 -11.84 0.97 -6.43
C LEU A 292 -11.56 -0.52 -6.67
N ASP A 293 -10.81 -0.79 -7.74
CA ASP A 293 -10.15 -2.09 -7.93
C ASP A 293 -8.72 -2.06 -7.36
N LEU A 294 -8.65 -2.10 -6.02
CA LEU A 294 -7.40 -2.01 -5.28
C LEU A 294 -6.58 -3.30 -5.35
N ARG A 295 -5.29 -3.16 -5.69
CA ARG A 295 -4.25 -4.21 -5.68
C ARG A 295 -3.11 -3.77 -4.79
N VAL A 296 -2.91 -4.45 -3.67
CA VAL A 296 -1.87 -4.13 -2.69
C VAL A 296 -0.65 -5.01 -2.92
N ILE A 297 0.49 -4.37 -3.20
CA ILE A 297 1.80 -5.02 -3.27
C ILE A 297 2.57 -4.60 -2.02
N GLN A 298 2.75 -5.51 -1.07
CA GLN A 298 3.53 -5.26 0.13
C GLN A 298 4.99 -5.66 -0.08
N LEU A 299 5.89 -4.67 -0.08
CA LEU A 299 7.32 -4.89 -0.24
C LEU A 299 8.01 -5.03 1.11
N VAL A 300 8.65 -6.17 1.32
CA VAL A 300 9.49 -6.48 2.49
C VAL A 300 10.96 -6.60 2.09
N ARG A 301 11.85 -6.43 3.06
CA ARG A 301 13.31 -6.52 2.89
C ARG A 301 13.94 -7.07 4.16
N ASP A 302 15.12 -7.67 4.06
CA ASP A 302 15.87 -8.17 5.21
C ASP A 302 16.03 -7.04 6.26
N PRO A 303 15.53 -7.21 7.50
CA PRO A 303 15.59 -6.17 8.52
C PRO A 303 17.03 -5.75 8.87
N ARG A 304 18.02 -6.64 8.68
CA ARG A 304 19.44 -6.32 8.85
C ARG A 304 19.88 -5.31 7.79
N ALA A 305 19.52 -5.55 6.54
CA ALA A 305 19.76 -4.65 5.43
C ALA A 305 19.04 -3.30 5.61
N VAL A 306 17.80 -3.32 6.11
CA VAL A 306 17.02 -2.11 6.39
C VAL A 306 17.71 -1.27 7.46
N LEU A 307 18.10 -1.87 8.59
CA LEU A 307 18.78 -1.14 9.68
C LEU A 307 20.11 -0.55 9.20
N ALA A 308 20.97 -1.36 8.58
CA ALA A 308 22.25 -0.90 8.02
C ALA A 308 22.06 0.30 7.08
N SER A 309 21.03 0.23 6.23
CA SER A 309 20.71 1.31 5.30
C SER A 309 20.18 2.58 5.99
N ARG A 310 19.41 2.44 7.07
CA ARG A 310 18.86 3.56 7.84
C ARG A 310 19.93 4.26 8.68
N MET A 311 20.87 3.51 9.25
CA MET A 311 22.00 4.08 10.00
C MET A 311 22.86 5.02 9.14
N VAL A 312 23.01 4.70 7.84
CA VAL A 312 23.69 5.58 6.88
C VAL A 312 22.79 6.73 6.44
N ALA A 313 21.56 6.46 6.03
CA ALA A 313 20.67 7.47 5.43
C ALA A 313 20.10 8.48 6.45
N PHE A 314 20.04 8.10 7.72
CA PHE A 314 19.45 8.89 8.82
C PHE A 314 20.38 8.93 10.03
N ALA A 315 21.68 9.11 9.79
CA ALA A 315 22.76 9.18 10.80
C ALA A 315 22.30 9.77 12.14
N GLY A 316 21.77 11.01 12.13
CA GLY A 316 21.33 11.70 13.35
C GLY A 316 20.25 10.98 14.18
N LYS A 317 19.40 10.15 13.56
CA LYS A 317 18.37 9.36 14.27
C LYS A 317 18.91 8.04 14.86
N TYR A 318 20.13 7.64 14.49
CA TYR A 318 20.75 6.37 14.88
C TYR A 318 22.10 6.59 15.57
N GLU A 319 22.35 7.78 16.14
CA GLU A 319 23.59 8.06 16.88
C GLU A 319 23.76 7.16 18.11
N GLY A 320 22.66 6.78 18.78
CA GLY A 320 22.69 5.79 19.88
C GLY A 320 23.30 4.45 19.44
N TRP A 321 22.80 3.89 18.34
CA TRP A 321 23.35 2.68 17.71
C TRP A 321 24.83 2.82 17.33
N LYS A 322 25.25 3.97 16.81
CA LYS A 322 26.65 4.21 16.42
C LYS A 322 27.57 4.29 17.64
N LYS A 323 27.18 5.04 18.67
CA LYS A 323 27.94 5.13 19.93
C LYS A 323 28.07 3.78 20.59
N TRP A 324 26.99 3.00 20.65
CA TRP A 324 27.02 1.63 21.16
C TRP A 324 28.02 0.72 20.40
N LEU A 325 28.13 0.88 19.08
CA LEU A 325 29.12 0.14 18.28
C LEU A 325 30.56 0.61 18.47
N ALA A 326 30.78 1.93 18.59
CA ALA A 326 32.10 2.54 18.63
C ALA A 326 32.72 2.55 20.04
N GLU A 327 31.94 2.91 21.05
CA GLU A 327 32.39 3.15 22.42
C GLU A 327 32.26 1.91 23.30
N GLY A 328 31.68 0.82 22.78
CA GLY A 328 31.49 -0.43 23.54
C GLY A 328 30.60 -0.26 24.78
N GLN A 329 29.71 0.75 24.79
CA GLN A 329 28.77 0.98 25.89
C GLN A 329 28.08 -0.33 26.28
N ALA A 330 27.93 -0.54 27.60
CA ALA A 330 27.54 -1.83 28.15
C ALA A 330 26.19 -2.34 27.62
N ARG A 331 25.24 -1.44 27.31
CA ARG A 331 23.91 -1.80 26.77
C ARG A 331 23.42 -0.79 25.76
N LEU A 332 22.87 -1.29 24.66
CA LEU A 332 22.05 -0.52 23.74
C LEU A 332 20.74 -0.16 24.46
N GLY A 333 20.19 1.03 24.24
CA GLY A 333 18.96 1.44 24.92
C GLY A 333 17.81 0.48 24.60
N GLU A 334 17.13 -0.03 25.63
CA GLU A 334 16.00 -0.96 25.49
C GLU A 334 14.90 -0.38 24.57
N ASP A 335 14.65 0.92 24.63
CA ASP A 335 13.70 1.62 23.76
C ASP A 335 14.06 1.52 22.27
N GLU A 336 15.35 1.52 21.93
CA GLU A 336 15.80 1.39 20.54
C GLU A 336 15.54 -0.03 20.01
N VAL A 337 15.81 -1.04 20.85
CA VAL A 337 15.54 -2.45 20.53
C VAL A 337 14.04 -2.70 20.45
N GLN A 338 13.25 -2.15 21.36
CA GLN A 338 11.80 -2.28 21.37
C GLN A 338 11.17 -1.60 20.14
N ARG A 339 11.70 -0.44 19.71
CA ARG A 339 11.28 0.20 18.46
C ARG A 339 11.63 -0.66 17.25
N LEU A 340 12.80 -1.30 17.21
CA LEU A 340 13.17 -2.23 16.15
C LEU A 340 12.22 -3.43 16.12
N ARG A 341 11.98 -4.07 17.27
CA ARG A 341 11.05 -5.20 17.44
C ARG A 341 9.64 -4.82 16.97
N GLY A 342 9.09 -3.71 17.46
CA GLY A 342 7.76 -3.23 17.08
C GLY A 342 7.62 -2.95 15.58
N ASN A 343 8.67 -2.42 14.92
CA ASN A 343 8.66 -2.25 13.48
C ASN A 343 8.61 -3.59 12.73
N CYS A 344 9.40 -4.57 13.16
CA CYS A 344 9.42 -5.91 12.55
C CYS A 344 8.10 -6.64 12.76
N GLU A 345 7.54 -6.59 13.97
CA GLU A 345 6.25 -7.19 14.30
C GLU A 345 5.10 -6.53 13.52
N SER A 346 5.09 -5.21 13.38
CA SER A 346 4.07 -4.51 12.60
C SER A 346 4.06 -4.96 11.13
N ILE A 347 5.24 -5.13 10.51
CA ILE A 347 5.33 -5.60 9.13
C ILE A 347 4.93 -7.09 9.03
N ARG A 348 5.32 -7.91 10.01
CA ARG A 348 4.98 -9.33 10.09
C ARG A 348 3.46 -9.53 10.18
N LEU A 349 2.80 -8.88 11.13
CA LEU A 349 1.36 -8.99 11.35
C LEU A 349 0.57 -8.52 10.12
N SER A 350 0.97 -7.39 9.53
CA SER A 350 0.38 -6.89 8.29
C SER A 350 0.53 -7.91 7.14
N ALA A 351 1.69 -8.56 7.02
CA ALA A 351 1.89 -9.58 6.00
C ALA A 351 1.09 -10.86 6.28
N GLU A 352 0.98 -11.29 7.54
CA GLU A 352 0.16 -12.44 7.92
C GLU A 352 -1.31 -12.24 7.58
N LEU A 353 -1.87 -11.05 7.83
CA LEU A 353 -3.22 -10.71 7.40
C LEU A 353 -3.36 -10.84 5.88
N GLY A 354 -2.40 -10.31 5.12
CA GLY A 354 -2.39 -10.39 3.67
C GLY A 354 -2.32 -11.84 3.16
N LEU A 355 -1.51 -12.68 3.80
CA LEU A 355 -1.35 -14.09 3.47
C LEU A 355 -2.56 -14.95 3.87
N ARG A 356 -3.31 -14.57 4.91
CA ARG A 356 -4.58 -15.20 5.28
C ARG A 356 -5.69 -14.99 4.23
N GLN A 357 -5.54 -14.00 3.35
CA GLN A 357 -6.48 -13.71 2.26
C GLN A 357 -7.94 -13.66 2.73
N PRO A 358 -8.28 -12.76 3.69
CA PRO A 358 -9.68 -12.54 4.08
C PRO A 358 -10.52 -12.15 2.86
N ALA A 359 -11.85 -12.29 2.97
CA ALA A 359 -12.78 -12.12 1.85
C ALA A 359 -12.55 -10.81 1.06
N TRP A 360 -12.38 -9.70 1.76
CA TRP A 360 -12.13 -8.37 1.17
C TRP A 360 -10.78 -8.23 0.45
N LEU A 361 -9.81 -9.11 0.74
CA LEU A 361 -8.45 -9.04 0.21
C LEU A 361 -8.10 -10.18 -0.76
N ARG A 362 -9.00 -11.15 -0.92
CA ARG A 362 -8.77 -12.34 -1.75
C ARG A 362 -8.43 -11.95 -3.19
N GLY A 363 -7.26 -12.36 -3.66
CA GLY A 363 -6.74 -12.04 -4.99
C GLY A 363 -6.31 -10.57 -5.17
N ARG A 364 -6.36 -9.76 -4.11
CA ARG A 364 -6.02 -8.32 -4.11
C ARG A 364 -4.72 -8.01 -3.36
N TYR A 365 -4.01 -9.01 -2.86
CA TYR A 365 -2.75 -8.84 -2.13
C TYR A 365 -1.61 -9.71 -2.66
N MET A 366 -0.43 -9.10 -2.80
CA MET A 366 0.83 -9.76 -3.15
C MET A 366 1.94 -9.34 -2.18
N LEU A 367 2.61 -10.31 -1.57
CA LEU A 367 3.80 -10.09 -0.75
C LEU A 367 5.05 -10.25 -1.62
N VAL A 368 5.95 -9.26 -1.60
CA VAL A 368 7.17 -9.27 -2.40
C VAL A 368 8.39 -9.03 -1.53
N ARG A 369 9.40 -9.89 -1.68
CA ARG A 369 10.72 -9.71 -1.08
C ARG A 369 11.66 -8.96 -2.03
N TYR A 370 12.27 -7.87 -1.55
CA TYR A 370 13.13 -7.00 -2.33
C TYR A 370 14.32 -7.73 -2.96
N GLU A 371 14.92 -8.68 -2.25
CA GLU A 371 16.06 -9.45 -2.72
C GLU A 371 15.72 -10.27 -3.97
N ASP A 372 14.49 -10.78 -4.09
CA ASP A 372 14.05 -11.47 -5.31
C ASP A 372 13.86 -10.52 -6.48
N VAL A 373 13.43 -9.27 -6.20
CA VAL A 373 13.33 -8.22 -7.21
C VAL A 373 14.71 -7.77 -7.67
N ALA A 374 15.68 -7.67 -6.76
CA ALA A 374 17.05 -7.32 -7.09
C ALA A 374 17.75 -8.42 -7.91
N ARG A 375 17.52 -9.69 -7.55
CA ARG A 375 18.09 -10.86 -8.25
C ARG A 375 17.44 -11.10 -9.61
N TRP A 376 16.13 -10.89 -9.74
CA TRP A 376 15.36 -11.19 -10.96
C TRP A 376 14.37 -10.06 -11.33
N PRO A 377 14.86 -8.86 -11.67
CA PRO A 377 14.02 -7.66 -11.78
C PRO A 377 12.94 -7.78 -12.85
N LEU A 378 13.30 -8.22 -14.06
CA LEU A 378 12.34 -8.37 -15.16
C LEU A 378 11.28 -9.45 -14.86
N ARG A 379 11.69 -10.58 -14.28
CA ARG A 379 10.78 -11.66 -13.87
C ARG A 379 9.79 -11.16 -12.82
N LYS A 380 10.27 -10.46 -11.78
CA LYS A 380 9.40 -9.92 -10.73
C LYS A 380 8.50 -8.79 -11.20
N ALA A 381 8.97 -7.94 -12.12
CA ALA A 381 8.09 -6.97 -12.76
C ALA A 381 6.94 -7.64 -13.51
N ARG A 382 7.21 -8.66 -14.34
CA ARG A 382 6.15 -9.42 -15.03
C ARG A 382 5.14 -10.05 -14.08
N GLU A 383 5.60 -10.62 -12.97
CA GLU A 383 4.73 -11.17 -11.93
C GLU A 383 3.82 -10.09 -11.30
N MET A 384 4.38 -8.92 -10.94
CA MET A 384 3.63 -7.81 -10.36
C MET A 384 2.58 -7.23 -11.33
N TYR A 385 2.93 -7.08 -12.60
CA TYR A 385 2.02 -6.58 -13.64
C TYR A 385 0.87 -7.55 -13.89
N ARG A 386 1.16 -8.85 -13.96
CA ARG A 386 0.15 -9.90 -14.06
C ARG A 386 -0.80 -9.87 -12.86
N PHE A 387 -0.27 -9.76 -11.64
CA PHE A 387 -1.07 -9.62 -10.43
C PHE A 387 -1.95 -8.36 -10.44
N ALA A 388 -1.40 -7.23 -10.90
CA ALA A 388 -2.14 -5.98 -11.01
C ALA A 388 -3.23 -6.01 -12.11
N GLY A 389 -3.19 -6.99 -13.02
CA GLY A 389 -4.07 -7.05 -14.18
C GLY A 389 -3.75 -5.98 -15.23
N ILE A 390 -2.50 -5.52 -15.28
CA ILE A 390 -2.01 -4.49 -16.20
C ILE A 390 -1.01 -5.12 -17.17
N PRO A 391 -1.17 -4.95 -18.51
CA PRO A 391 -0.16 -5.42 -19.46
C PRO A 391 1.17 -4.68 -19.30
N LEU A 392 2.26 -5.43 -19.13
CA LEU A 392 3.62 -4.87 -19.12
C LEU A 392 4.02 -4.44 -20.54
N THR A 393 4.53 -3.22 -20.69
CA THR A 393 4.98 -2.71 -22.00
C THR A 393 6.47 -2.94 -22.21
N ALA A 394 6.89 -3.04 -23.48
CA ALA A 394 8.30 -3.14 -23.86
C ALA A 394 9.14 -1.97 -23.31
N GLN A 395 8.58 -0.75 -23.25
CA GLN A 395 9.24 0.42 -22.66
C GLN A 395 9.69 0.17 -21.22
N VAL A 396 8.84 -0.47 -20.40
CA VAL A 396 9.18 -0.79 -19.02
C VAL A 396 10.23 -1.90 -18.98
N GLU A 397 10.12 -2.92 -19.83
CA GLU A 397 11.14 -3.99 -19.92
C GLU A 397 12.52 -3.43 -20.29
N ASP A 398 12.60 -2.57 -21.30
CA ASP A 398 13.83 -1.91 -21.75
C ASP A 398 14.42 -1.00 -20.68
N TRP A 399 13.58 -0.31 -19.91
CA TRP A 399 14.02 0.52 -18.79
C TRP A 399 14.63 -0.36 -17.68
N ILE A 400 13.98 -1.48 -17.35
CA ILE A 400 14.45 -2.40 -16.31
C ILE A 400 15.82 -2.96 -16.71
N GLN A 401 15.96 -3.46 -17.94
CA GLN A 401 17.23 -4.02 -18.41
C GLN A 401 18.36 -2.98 -18.32
N ARG A 402 18.15 -1.77 -18.87
CA ARG A 402 19.17 -0.71 -18.84
C ARG A 402 19.57 -0.27 -17.43
N ASN A 403 18.61 -0.13 -16.51
CA ASN A 403 18.90 0.38 -15.17
C ASN A 403 19.44 -0.67 -14.19
N THR A 404 19.28 -1.95 -14.49
CA THR A 404 19.76 -3.05 -13.64
C THR A 404 21.08 -3.66 -14.11
N GLN A 405 21.44 -3.43 -15.38
CA GLN A 405 22.71 -3.84 -15.98
C GLN A 405 23.71 -2.67 -16.11
N ALA A 406 23.41 -1.51 -15.52
CA ALA A 406 24.28 -0.34 -15.60
C ALA A 406 25.66 -0.62 -14.95
N ALA A 407 26.74 -0.32 -15.70
CA ALA A 407 28.13 -0.54 -15.26
C ALA A 407 28.57 0.40 -14.12
N GLN A 408 27.83 1.49 -13.87
CA GLN A 408 28.09 2.45 -12.80
C GLN A 408 26.80 2.76 -12.03
N ASP A 409 26.91 2.84 -10.70
CA ASP A 409 25.81 3.25 -9.82
C ASP A 409 25.44 4.71 -10.09
N GLY A 410 24.13 5.01 -10.20
CA GLY A 410 23.67 6.39 -10.28
C GLY A 410 23.98 7.16 -8.98
N SER A 411 24.23 8.47 -9.09
CA SER A 411 24.63 9.29 -7.95
C SER A 411 23.52 9.42 -6.89
N GLY A 412 23.88 9.28 -5.61
CA GLY A 412 23.01 9.54 -4.47
C GLY A 412 22.37 8.33 -3.79
N ILE A 413 22.10 8.46 -2.48
CA ILE A 413 21.62 7.40 -1.57
C ILE A 413 20.23 6.83 -1.96
N TYR A 414 19.49 7.58 -2.79
CA TYR A 414 18.15 7.24 -3.28
C TYR A 414 18.12 6.85 -4.77
N SER A 415 19.29 6.69 -5.41
CA SER A 415 19.38 6.28 -6.82
C SER A 415 18.68 4.94 -7.06
N THR A 416 17.96 4.85 -8.18
CA THR A 416 17.31 3.64 -8.70
C THR A 416 18.14 2.91 -9.76
N GLN A 417 19.22 3.53 -10.25
CA GLN A 417 20.18 2.92 -11.19
C GLN A 417 21.30 2.25 -10.40
N LYS A 418 21.33 0.91 -10.40
CA LYS A 418 22.34 0.11 -9.70
C LYS A 418 22.48 -1.25 -10.38
N ASN A 419 23.68 -1.83 -10.33
CA ASN A 419 23.86 -3.23 -10.64
C ASN A 419 23.14 -4.09 -9.58
N SER A 420 21.97 -4.64 -9.93
CA SER A 420 21.04 -5.18 -8.95
C SER A 420 21.43 -6.56 -8.42
N SER A 421 22.23 -7.33 -9.16
CA SER A 421 22.64 -8.69 -8.81
C SER A 421 23.71 -8.75 -7.70
N GLU A 422 24.56 -7.73 -7.55
CA GLU A 422 25.61 -7.71 -6.53
C GLU A 422 25.31 -6.79 -5.34
N GLN A 423 24.45 -5.78 -5.52
CA GLN A 423 24.28 -4.71 -4.54
C GLN A 423 23.38 -5.07 -3.36
N PHE A 424 22.44 -6.01 -3.52
CA PHE A 424 21.46 -6.31 -2.47
C PHE A 424 22.10 -6.96 -1.23
N GLU A 425 23.25 -7.62 -1.39
CA GLU A 425 24.02 -8.25 -0.31
C GLU A 425 25.10 -7.35 0.29
N LYS A 426 25.34 -6.14 -0.23
CA LYS A 426 26.43 -5.26 0.22
C LYS A 426 26.41 -5.00 1.73
N TRP A 427 25.22 -4.97 2.34
CA TRP A 427 25.07 -4.77 3.78
C TRP A 427 25.76 -5.87 4.61
N ARG A 428 25.89 -7.10 4.08
CA ARG A 428 26.55 -8.23 4.76
C ARG A 428 28.00 -7.92 5.14
N PHE A 429 28.68 -7.11 4.34
CA PHE A 429 30.10 -6.75 4.53
C PHE A 429 30.29 -5.50 5.39
N SER A 430 29.34 -4.56 5.34
CA SER A 430 29.44 -3.31 6.10
C SER A 430 28.85 -3.39 7.50
N MET A 431 28.07 -4.44 7.79
CA MET A 431 27.34 -4.58 9.05
C MET A 431 28.14 -5.42 10.05
N PRO A 432 28.55 -4.86 11.22
CA PRO A 432 29.17 -5.66 12.27
C PRO A 432 28.26 -6.79 12.74
N PHE A 433 28.82 -7.99 12.96
CA PHE A 433 28.02 -9.16 13.36
C PHE A 433 27.24 -8.94 14.67
N LYS A 434 27.82 -8.22 15.64
CA LYS A 434 27.15 -7.82 16.89
C LYS A 434 25.83 -7.08 16.63
N LEU A 435 25.80 -6.21 15.62
CA LEU A 435 24.58 -5.50 15.22
C LEU A 435 23.59 -6.46 14.56
N ALA A 436 24.08 -7.37 13.70
CA ALA A 436 23.23 -8.37 13.06
C ALA A 436 22.56 -9.29 14.09
N GLN A 437 23.27 -9.67 15.16
CA GLN A 437 22.72 -10.47 16.26
C GLN A 437 21.54 -9.79 16.95
N VAL A 438 21.64 -8.49 17.25
CA VAL A 438 20.53 -7.71 17.84
C VAL A 438 19.31 -7.73 16.93
N VAL A 439 19.51 -7.50 15.63
CA VAL A 439 18.41 -7.55 14.66
C VAL A 439 17.79 -8.93 14.55
N GLN A 440 18.61 -9.98 14.49
CA GLN A 440 18.14 -11.37 14.42
C GLN A 440 17.33 -11.76 15.66
N ALA A 441 17.75 -11.32 16.85
CA ALA A 441 17.03 -11.57 18.09
C ALA A 441 15.72 -10.78 18.18
N ALA A 442 15.70 -9.52 17.71
CA ALA A 442 14.52 -8.67 17.76
C ALA A 442 13.48 -9.02 16.67
N CYS A 443 13.93 -9.42 15.49
CA CYS A 443 13.11 -9.59 14.29
C CYS A 443 12.99 -11.05 13.81
N GLY A 444 13.46 -12.02 14.59
CA GLY A 444 13.48 -13.44 14.24
C GLY A 444 12.16 -13.97 13.64
N PRO A 445 11.00 -13.74 14.26
CA PRO A 445 9.70 -14.18 13.71
C PRO A 445 9.40 -13.59 12.33
N ALA A 446 9.64 -12.28 12.15
CA ALA A 446 9.48 -11.61 10.86
C ALA A 446 10.47 -12.16 9.82
N MET A 447 11.71 -12.40 10.23
CA MET A 447 12.74 -12.96 9.36
C MET A 447 12.36 -14.35 8.84
N HIS A 448 11.87 -15.21 9.73
CA HIS A 448 11.39 -16.55 9.39
C HIS A 448 10.19 -16.51 8.43
N LEU A 449 9.21 -15.63 8.68
CA LEU A 449 8.04 -15.47 7.80
C LEU A 449 8.46 -15.11 6.36
N PHE A 450 9.42 -14.20 6.23
CA PHE A 450 9.91 -13.69 4.94
C PHE A 450 11.03 -14.54 4.31
N GLY A 451 11.40 -15.66 4.92
CA GLY A 451 12.39 -16.59 4.39
C GLY A 451 13.83 -16.08 4.45
N TYR A 452 14.19 -15.31 5.50
CA TYR A 452 15.58 -14.91 5.77
C TYR A 452 16.21 -15.84 6.80
N ARG A 453 17.36 -16.43 6.44
CA ARG A 453 18.16 -17.27 7.34
C ARG A 453 19.02 -16.42 8.27
N LEU A 454 19.12 -16.86 9.52
CA LEU A 454 19.96 -16.22 10.53
C LEU A 454 21.43 -16.57 10.26
N ALA A 455 22.32 -15.57 10.32
CA ALA A 455 23.75 -15.79 10.32
C ALA A 455 24.18 -16.26 11.71
N ARG A 456 24.95 -17.35 11.78
CA ARG A 456 25.36 -17.99 13.05
C ARG A 456 26.59 -17.31 13.66
N ASP A 457 27.46 -16.81 12.80
CA ASP A 457 28.72 -16.17 13.15
C ASP A 457 29.11 -15.13 12.09
N ALA A 458 30.16 -14.34 12.38
CA ALA A 458 30.64 -13.28 11.48
C ALA A 458 31.13 -13.80 10.11
N ALA A 459 31.67 -15.03 10.06
CA ALA A 459 32.14 -15.62 8.82
C ALA A 459 30.96 -16.01 7.92
N SER A 460 29.93 -16.64 8.48
CA SER A 460 28.69 -16.98 7.78
C SER A 460 27.94 -15.73 7.29
N LEU A 461 27.99 -14.62 8.04
CA LEU A 461 27.38 -13.36 7.62
C LEU A 461 28.04 -12.83 6.34
N THR A 462 29.36 -12.89 6.23
CA THR A 462 30.12 -12.30 5.10
C THR A 462 30.37 -13.27 3.94
N ASN A 463 30.15 -14.58 4.12
CA ASN A 463 30.39 -15.59 3.10
C ASN A 463 29.26 -15.65 2.05
N ARG A 464 29.50 -15.15 0.82
CA ARG A 464 28.53 -15.15 -0.29
C ARG A 464 28.09 -16.54 -0.74
N SER A 465 28.93 -17.56 -0.58
CA SER A 465 28.59 -18.95 -0.93
C SER A 465 27.51 -19.51 0.00
N VAL A 466 27.31 -18.89 1.17
CA VAL A 466 26.20 -19.20 2.08
C VAL A 466 25.04 -18.24 1.80
N SER A 467 23.97 -18.77 1.23
CA SER A 467 22.73 -18.01 1.05
C SER A 467 22.07 -17.73 2.40
N LEU A 468 21.80 -16.45 2.66
CA LEU A 468 20.93 -16.02 3.77
C LEU A 468 19.45 -15.94 3.36
N LEU A 469 19.14 -16.39 2.15
CA LEU A 469 17.78 -16.46 1.61
C LEU A 469 17.36 -17.92 1.52
N GLU A 470 16.14 -18.20 1.96
CA GLU A 470 15.49 -19.46 1.61
C GLU A 470 15.07 -19.43 0.14
N GLU A 471 15.43 -20.49 -0.58
CA GLU A 471 14.87 -20.82 -1.90
C GLU A 471 13.45 -21.34 -1.69
N ARG A 472 12.51 -20.43 -1.43
CA ARG A 472 11.09 -20.74 -1.52
C ARG A 472 10.65 -20.45 -2.96
N GLY A 473 10.11 -21.46 -3.64
CA GLY A 473 9.45 -21.26 -4.94
C GLY A 473 8.46 -20.12 -4.84
N THR A 474 8.43 -19.24 -5.86
CA THR A 474 7.53 -18.09 -6.03
C THR A 474 6.46 -17.94 -4.94
N PHE A 475 6.79 -17.20 -3.86
CA PHE A 475 5.86 -16.93 -2.78
C PHE A 475 4.72 -16.03 -3.34
N TRP A 476 3.51 -16.61 -3.38
CA TRP A 476 2.16 -16.04 -3.54
C TRP A 476 1.90 -15.13 -4.75
N VAL A 477 1.78 -15.73 -5.93
CA VAL A 477 0.72 -15.35 -6.87
C VAL A 477 -0.45 -16.28 -6.59
N THR A 478 -1.40 -15.88 -5.75
CA THR A 478 -2.69 -16.58 -5.66
C THR A 478 -3.54 -16.21 -6.88
N SER A 479 -3.17 -16.77 -8.02
CA SER A 479 -4.14 -17.09 -9.06
C SER A 479 -4.28 -18.60 -9.07
N ALA A 480 -5.46 -19.09 -8.69
CA ALA A 480 -5.92 -20.41 -9.07
C ALA A 480 -5.87 -20.49 -10.62
N THR A 481 -4.72 -20.91 -11.16
CA THR A 481 -4.41 -21.26 -12.57
C THR A 481 -2.88 -21.44 -12.71
N TRP A 482 -2.30 -22.32 -11.90
CA TRP A 482 -1.07 -23.01 -12.27
C TRP A 482 -1.39 -24.50 -12.30
N LYS A 483 -2.02 -24.95 -13.39
CA LYS A 483 -1.96 -26.36 -13.81
C LYS A 483 -1.08 -26.43 -15.04
N GLN A 484 0.06 -27.10 -14.86
CA GLN A 484 0.90 -27.74 -15.88
C GLN A 484 1.49 -26.86 -16.99
N SER A 485 2.74 -26.46 -16.79
CA SER A 485 3.78 -26.51 -17.83
C SER A 485 5.10 -26.85 -17.16
N GLY A 486 5.17 -28.09 -16.66
CA GLY A 486 6.42 -28.74 -16.26
C GLY A 486 6.67 -29.89 -17.21
N CYS A 487 7.38 -29.62 -18.30
CA CYS A 487 8.17 -30.58 -19.08
C CYS A 487 9.04 -29.78 -20.07
N GLU A 488 10.25 -30.28 -20.30
CA GLU A 488 11.29 -29.79 -21.21
C GLU A 488 12.17 -28.63 -20.73
N GLU A 489 13.15 -28.97 -19.88
CA GLU A 489 14.57 -28.67 -20.17
C GLU A 489 15.46 -29.40 -19.15
N ALA A 490 15.67 -30.70 -19.40
CA ALA A 490 16.76 -31.44 -18.78
C ALA A 490 17.40 -32.32 -19.87
N GLY A 491 18.63 -32.00 -20.22
CA GLY A 491 19.55 -32.90 -20.91
C GLY A 491 19.87 -32.54 -22.36
N ARG A 492 20.89 -31.69 -22.57
CA ARG A 492 21.80 -31.84 -23.72
C ARG A 492 23.24 -31.52 -23.32
N THR A 493 23.97 -32.58 -22.99
CA THR A 493 25.43 -32.67 -23.19
C THR A 493 25.74 -34.02 -23.85
N SER A 494 26.72 -34.00 -24.77
CA SER A 494 27.32 -35.10 -25.59
C SER A 494 26.40 -35.81 -26.58
N ARG A 495 26.51 -35.55 -27.90
CA ARG A 495 27.48 -36.03 -28.92
C ARG A 495 27.25 -37.48 -29.39
N GLU A 496 27.08 -37.57 -30.73
CA GLU A 496 27.43 -38.67 -31.65
C GLU A 496 26.55 -39.93 -31.68
N HIS A 497 25.66 -40.02 -32.67
CA HIS A 497 25.84 -40.90 -33.85
C HIS A 497 24.67 -40.76 -34.85
N SER A 498 25.02 -40.77 -36.15
CA SER A 498 24.26 -41.11 -37.38
C SER A 498 22.78 -41.53 -37.25
N GLY A 499 21.85 -41.14 -38.12
CA GLY A 499 21.93 -40.45 -39.39
C GLY A 499 20.54 -40.34 -40.05
N SER A 500 20.48 -39.47 -41.07
CA SER A 500 19.52 -39.45 -42.19
C SER A 500 18.01 -39.53 -41.90
N CYS A 501 17.29 -38.43 -42.10
CA CYS A 501 16.36 -38.34 -43.24
C CYS A 501 16.01 -36.88 -43.58
N TRP A 502 15.71 -36.66 -44.84
CA TRP A 502 15.73 -35.41 -45.60
C TRP A 502 14.51 -34.49 -45.43
N ARG A 503 14.77 -33.18 -45.66
CA ARG A 503 14.00 -32.17 -46.43
C ARG A 503 12.74 -32.69 -47.16
N GLU A 504 11.62 -31.96 -47.29
CA GLU A 504 11.48 -30.65 -47.94
C GLU A 504 10.05 -30.09 -47.73
N ARG A 505 9.91 -28.76 -47.85
CA ARG A 505 8.68 -27.95 -47.80
C ARG A 505 7.77 -28.08 -49.04
N ARG A 506 6.46 -27.89 -48.78
CA ARG A 506 5.43 -27.13 -49.55
C ARG A 506 5.32 -27.29 -51.08
N ARG A 507 4.08 -27.48 -51.56
CA ARG A 507 3.33 -26.57 -52.49
C ARG A 507 1.88 -27.05 -52.66
N ARG A 508 0.88 -26.15 -52.47
CA ARG A 508 -0.06 -25.57 -53.47
C ARG A 508 -1.01 -26.59 -54.12
N LYS A 509 -2.23 -26.30 -54.53
CA LYS A 509 -3.28 -25.25 -54.37
C LYS A 509 -4.43 -25.78 -55.28
N ASP A 510 -5.57 -25.10 -55.26
CA ASP A 510 -6.69 -25.16 -56.22
C ASP A 510 -7.71 -26.29 -56.01
N GLN A 511 -9.00 -26.13 -56.32
CA GLN A 511 -10.00 -25.06 -56.38
C GLN A 511 -11.27 -25.77 -56.91
N SER A 512 -12.43 -25.13 -56.76
CA SER A 512 -13.67 -25.41 -57.53
C SER A 512 -14.49 -26.64 -57.06
N LEU A 513 -15.82 -26.70 -57.11
CA LEU A 513 -16.89 -25.78 -57.56
C LEU A 513 -18.23 -26.44 -57.20
N GLY A 514 -19.28 -25.64 -56.91
CA GLY A 514 -20.71 -26.01 -56.98
C GLY A 514 -21.23 -26.95 -55.89
N GLY A 515 -22.42 -26.80 -55.30
CA GLY A 515 -23.61 -26.06 -55.67
C GLY A 515 -24.82 -26.92 -55.28
N GLN A 516 -25.87 -26.27 -54.80
CA GLN A 516 -27.27 -26.74 -54.63
C GLN A 516 -27.76 -27.26 -53.27
N MET A 517 -28.84 -26.58 -52.88
CA MET A 517 -29.82 -26.80 -51.83
C MET A 517 -30.59 -28.12 -52.02
N ALA A 518 -31.03 -28.75 -50.94
CA ALA A 518 -32.43 -29.13 -50.73
C ALA A 518 -32.66 -29.61 -49.30
N ALA A 519 -33.71 -29.06 -48.69
CA ALA A 519 -34.35 -29.56 -47.48
C ALA A 519 -35.19 -30.81 -47.78
N CYS A 520 -35.31 -31.72 -46.81
CA CYS A 520 -36.58 -32.12 -46.18
C CYS A 520 -36.54 -33.53 -45.56
N SER A 521 -37.16 -33.58 -44.38
CA SER A 521 -37.97 -34.67 -43.82
C SER A 521 -37.35 -36.05 -43.55
N ALA A 522 -37.31 -36.35 -42.24
CA ALA A 522 -37.37 -37.69 -41.68
C ALA A 522 -38.60 -38.48 -42.15
N PRO A 523 -38.55 -39.82 -42.01
CA PRO A 523 -39.62 -40.47 -41.25
C PRO A 523 -39.13 -41.49 -40.19
N ARG A 524 -39.99 -41.61 -39.18
CA ARG A 524 -40.05 -42.57 -38.06
C ARG A 524 -40.06 -44.04 -38.50
N ALA A 525 -39.47 -44.92 -37.68
CA ALA A 525 -40.16 -45.88 -36.78
C ALA A 525 -39.46 -47.26 -36.65
N LEU A 526 -39.65 -47.84 -35.45
CA LEU A 526 -39.50 -49.26 -35.01
C LEU A 526 -38.12 -49.62 -34.43
N LEU A 527 -37.93 -49.56 -33.10
CA LEU A 527 -38.29 -50.57 -32.07
C LEU A 527 -37.66 -51.94 -32.32
N PHE A 528 -36.69 -52.33 -31.47
CA PHE A 528 -36.61 -53.65 -30.83
C PHE A 528 -35.46 -53.61 -29.79
N GLU A 529 -35.82 -53.61 -28.50
CA GLU A 529 -35.00 -54.25 -27.45
C GLU A 529 -35.30 -55.76 -27.45
N PRO A 530 -34.37 -56.59 -26.97
CA PRO A 530 -34.61 -57.19 -25.65
C PRO A 530 -33.34 -57.33 -24.78
N HIS A 531 -33.47 -56.88 -23.52
CA HIS A 531 -33.36 -57.66 -22.28
C HIS A 531 -32.25 -58.72 -22.04
N VAL A 532 -31.62 -58.58 -20.85
CA VAL A 532 -31.13 -59.62 -19.89
C VAL A 532 -29.74 -60.22 -20.25
N GLU A 533 -28.71 -60.24 -19.40
CA GLU A 533 -28.57 -60.28 -17.92
C GLU A 533 -27.70 -59.15 -17.33
#